data_AF-A0A8J5BYY3-F1
#
_entry.id   AF-A0A8J5BYY3-F1
#
_cell.length_a   1.000
_cell.length_b   1.000
_cell.length_c   1.000
_cell.angle_alpha   90.00
_cell.angle_beta   90.00
_cell.angle_gamma   90.00
#
_symmetry.space_group_name_H-M   'P 1'
#
loop_
_entity.id
_entity.type
_entity.pdbx_description
1 polymer ?
#
loop_
_entity_poly.entity_id
_entity_poly.type
_entity_poly.pdbx_seq_one_letter_code
_entity_poly.pdbx_strand_id
1 'polypeptide(L)'
;MSAVVQEQTDYLIKPENVGPSADTSEWPLLLKNYDKLLVRSGHYTPIPSGCSPLKRDLKSYIASGVINLDKPSNPSSHEVVAWIKRILRCEKTGHSGTLDPKVTGCLIVCIDRATRLVKSQQGAGKEYVCIVRLHDALADEKEMARGLENLTGALFQRPPLISAVKRQLRVRTIYDSKLIEFDNDRHLGVFWASCEAGTYMRTLCVHLGMLLGVGGHMQELRRVRSGALDESDGMVTLHDILDAQWLYDNTKDESYLRRCIRPLESLLLGYKRIVVKDSAVNSICYGAKLMLPGVLRYEEGIELEDEIVLITTKGEAIALGIAQMTTVDLASCDHGVVSRIKRCIMERDTYPRRWGLGPVATEKKKLKADGKLDKYGRPNEATPADWKKSYVDHTEDEPVTKPVVAAVTETVVETPKEDVSMAADSDDSDDEEDKKEKKEKKKEKKEKKEKKEKKEKKEKKEKKEKKRKAEDSDDEGEKKKKKKKSKD
;
A
#
# COMPACT_ATOMS: atom_id res chain seq x y z
N MET A 1 -25.52 -11.68 0.31
CA MET A 1 -26.06 -11.96 1.66
C MET A 1 -26.92 -10.77 2.09
N SER A 2 -28.09 -11.02 2.68
CA SER A 2 -28.95 -9.96 3.26
C SER A 2 -28.39 -9.45 4.60
N ALA A 3 -28.87 -8.31 5.07
CA ALA A 3 -28.45 -7.74 6.36
C ALA A 3 -28.77 -8.68 7.55
N VAL A 4 -29.90 -9.39 7.48
CA VAL A 4 -30.39 -10.30 8.54
C VAL A 4 -29.37 -11.38 8.92
N VAL A 5 -28.61 -11.89 7.94
CA VAL A 5 -27.58 -12.93 8.16
C VAL A 5 -26.33 -12.36 8.86
N GLN A 6 -26.16 -11.04 8.93
CA GLN A 6 -24.98 -10.39 9.50
C GLN A 6 -25.07 -10.16 11.01
N GLU A 7 -26.27 -10.18 11.59
CA GLU A 7 -26.49 -9.86 13.01
C GLU A 7 -26.49 -11.11 13.91
N GLN A 8 -27.16 -12.19 13.48
CA GLN A 8 -27.55 -13.31 14.37
C GLN A 8 -26.41 -14.25 14.78
N THR A 9 -25.26 -14.21 14.11
CA THR A 9 -24.14 -15.15 14.28
C THR A 9 -22.91 -14.47 14.86
N ASP A 10 -22.33 -15.02 15.95
CA ASP A 10 -21.12 -14.47 16.58
C ASP A 10 -19.85 -15.07 16.00
N TYR A 11 -19.34 -14.40 14.96
CA TYR A 11 -18.03 -14.67 14.35
C TYR A 11 -16.87 -14.17 15.23
N LEU A 12 -16.72 -14.78 16.41
CA LEU A 12 -15.65 -14.54 17.37
C LEU A 12 -15.04 -15.87 17.82
N ILE A 13 -13.71 -15.94 17.81
CA ILE A 13 -12.98 -17.13 18.26
C ILE A 13 -13.01 -17.19 19.80
N LYS A 14 -13.67 -18.20 20.36
CA LYS A 14 -13.62 -18.46 21.80
C LYS A 14 -12.19 -18.93 22.19
N PRO A 15 -11.66 -18.51 23.34
CA PRO A 15 -10.37 -19.01 23.83
C PRO A 15 -10.55 -20.44 24.36
N GLU A 16 -10.26 -21.43 23.52
CA GLU A 16 -10.49 -22.85 23.79
C GLU A 16 -9.20 -23.68 23.67
N ASN A 17 -9.19 -24.83 24.36
CA ASN A 17 -7.99 -25.64 24.62
C ASN A 17 -7.83 -26.82 23.63
N VAL A 18 -8.61 -26.83 22.54
CA VAL A 18 -8.80 -27.97 21.61
C VAL A 18 -8.69 -27.46 20.16
N GLY A 19 -8.43 -28.38 19.22
CA GLY A 19 -8.49 -28.09 17.78
C GLY A 19 -9.89 -27.59 17.33
N PRO A 20 -9.99 -26.95 16.15
CA PRO A 20 -11.24 -26.32 15.69
C PRO A 20 -12.38 -27.34 15.54
N SER A 21 -13.45 -27.15 16.31
CA SER A 21 -14.63 -28.05 16.35
C SER A 21 -15.80 -27.60 15.47
N ALA A 22 -15.63 -26.53 14.69
CA ALA A 22 -16.68 -25.92 13.88
C ALA A 22 -16.19 -25.65 12.46
N ASP A 23 -17.06 -25.90 11.48
CA ASP A 23 -16.87 -25.46 10.11
C ASP A 23 -16.95 -23.92 10.05
N THR A 24 -15.92 -23.28 9.50
CA THR A 24 -15.87 -21.82 9.31
C THR A 24 -15.82 -21.40 7.85
N SER A 25 -16.21 -22.28 6.92
CA SER A 25 -16.34 -21.98 5.49
C SER A 25 -17.39 -20.90 5.18
N GLU A 26 -18.42 -20.79 6.03
CA GLU A 26 -19.47 -19.76 5.98
C GLU A 26 -19.18 -18.51 6.84
N TRP A 27 -17.98 -18.41 7.43
CA TRP A 27 -17.59 -17.21 8.18
C TRP A 27 -17.25 -16.04 7.22
N PRO A 28 -17.55 -14.79 7.57
CA PRO A 28 -17.48 -13.67 6.63
C PRO A 28 -16.05 -13.12 6.46
N LEU A 29 -15.77 -12.66 5.24
CA LEU A 29 -14.57 -11.87 4.90
C LEU A 29 -13.28 -12.61 5.31
N LEU A 30 -12.38 -11.95 6.05
CA LEU A 30 -11.08 -12.49 6.47
C LEU A 30 -11.17 -13.64 7.50
N LEU A 31 -12.37 -13.89 8.04
CA LEU A 31 -12.65 -15.04 8.91
C LEU A 31 -13.13 -16.30 8.16
N LYS A 32 -13.34 -16.25 6.84
CA LYS A 32 -13.68 -17.44 6.05
C LYS A 32 -12.56 -18.48 6.11
N ASN A 33 -12.87 -19.76 6.31
CA ASN A 33 -11.86 -20.83 6.46
C ASN A 33 -10.82 -20.48 7.56
N TYR A 34 -11.28 -20.04 8.73
CA TYR A 34 -10.45 -19.78 9.89
C TYR A 34 -9.91 -21.08 10.52
N ASP A 35 -10.68 -22.17 10.46
CA ASP A 35 -10.30 -23.50 10.94
C ASP A 35 -8.96 -23.98 10.35
N LYS A 36 -8.74 -23.74 9.06
CA LYS A 36 -7.53 -24.10 8.28
C LYS A 36 -6.26 -23.35 8.68
N LEU A 37 -6.36 -22.26 9.46
CA LEU A 37 -5.18 -21.52 9.90
C LEU A 37 -4.41 -22.31 10.97
N LEU A 38 -3.11 -22.47 10.75
CA LEU A 38 -2.18 -23.18 11.63
C LEU A 38 -2.10 -22.49 12.99
N VAL A 39 -2.10 -23.28 14.07
CA VAL A 39 -2.22 -22.76 15.44
C VAL A 39 -0.86 -22.65 16.11
N ARG A 40 -0.38 -21.43 16.36
CA ARG A 40 0.79 -21.20 17.23
C ARG A 40 0.42 -21.17 18.70
N SER A 41 -0.79 -20.71 19.03
CA SER A 41 -1.21 -20.48 20.41
C SER A 41 -2.73 -20.44 20.53
N GLY A 42 -3.35 -21.47 21.12
CA GLY A 42 -4.80 -21.48 21.37
C GLY A 42 -5.23 -20.44 22.44
N HIS A 43 -4.33 -20.11 23.35
CA HIS A 43 -4.61 -19.23 24.49
C HIS A 43 -4.37 -17.75 24.17
N TYR A 44 -5.39 -16.93 24.39
CA TYR A 44 -5.30 -15.48 24.47
C TYR A 44 -6.31 -14.93 25.49
N THR A 45 -6.14 -13.68 25.92
CA THR A 45 -7.15 -12.96 26.69
C THR A 45 -7.89 -12.01 25.75
N PRO A 46 -9.16 -12.27 25.40
CA PRO A 46 -9.95 -11.38 24.55
C PRO A 46 -10.08 -9.99 25.18
N ILE A 47 -10.11 -8.95 24.36
CA ILE A 47 -10.32 -7.58 24.81
C ILE A 47 -11.65 -7.06 24.23
N PRO A 48 -12.54 -6.43 25.02
CA PRO A 48 -13.84 -5.93 24.56
C PRO A 48 -13.76 -4.69 23.64
N SER A 49 -12.58 -4.31 23.16
CA SER A 49 -12.34 -3.17 22.26
C SER A 49 -12.21 -3.67 20.81
N GLY A 50 -12.75 -2.95 19.83
CA GLY A 50 -12.86 -3.43 18.43
C GLY A 50 -14.02 -4.40 18.23
N CYS A 51 -14.51 -4.54 16.98
CA CYS A 51 -15.72 -5.29 16.63
C CYS A 51 -15.62 -5.92 15.24
N SER A 52 -16.32 -7.05 15.02
CA SER A 52 -16.26 -7.75 13.74
C SER A 52 -16.72 -6.86 12.57
N PRO A 53 -16.07 -6.89 11.38
CA PRO A 53 -16.28 -5.91 10.32
C PRO A 53 -17.73 -5.64 9.90
N LEU A 54 -18.62 -6.63 9.99
CA LEU A 54 -20.05 -6.48 9.68
C LEU A 54 -20.86 -5.89 10.85
N LYS A 55 -20.51 -6.26 12.09
CA LYS A 55 -21.16 -5.78 13.34
C LYS A 55 -20.65 -4.41 13.82
N ARG A 56 -20.04 -3.62 12.94
CA ARG A 56 -19.66 -2.21 13.21
C ARG A 56 -20.90 -1.33 13.29
N ASP A 57 -20.87 -0.34 14.18
CA ASP A 57 -21.81 0.79 14.15
C ASP A 57 -21.72 1.51 12.80
N LEU A 58 -22.80 2.14 12.34
CA LEU A 58 -22.85 2.72 10.99
C LEU A 58 -21.73 3.74 10.73
N LYS A 59 -21.37 4.55 11.73
CA LYS A 59 -20.34 5.58 11.58
C LYS A 59 -18.96 4.96 11.39
N SER A 60 -18.59 3.95 12.17
CA SER A 60 -17.31 3.26 12.00
C SER A 60 -17.30 2.26 10.83
N TYR A 61 -18.47 1.76 10.42
CA TYR A 61 -18.69 0.98 9.20
C TYR A 61 -18.40 1.84 7.96
N ILE A 62 -19.10 2.98 7.81
CA ILE A 62 -18.86 3.96 6.72
C ILE A 62 -17.41 4.46 6.76
N ALA A 63 -16.86 4.76 7.94
CA ALA A 63 -15.48 5.22 8.05
C ALA A 63 -14.44 4.12 7.76
N SER A 64 -14.83 2.83 7.70
CA SER A 64 -14.03 1.73 7.13
C SER A 64 -14.58 1.24 5.79
N GLY A 65 -15.39 2.08 5.13
CA GLY A 65 -16.20 1.70 3.98
C GLY A 65 -15.46 1.73 2.65
N VAL A 66 -15.87 0.83 1.77
CA VAL A 66 -15.44 0.72 0.38
C VAL A 66 -16.68 0.51 -0.49
N ILE A 67 -16.79 1.28 -1.55
CA ILE A 67 -17.88 1.19 -2.53
C ILE A 67 -17.30 0.62 -3.83
N ASN A 68 -17.94 -0.42 -4.36
CA ASN A 68 -17.67 -0.92 -5.70
C ASN A 68 -18.56 -0.17 -6.70
N LEU A 69 -18.10 0.98 -7.21
CA LEU A 69 -18.93 1.83 -8.05
C LEU A 69 -18.87 1.40 -9.53
N ASP A 70 -20.01 1.33 -10.20
CA ASP A 70 -20.04 1.50 -11.66
C ASP A 70 -19.93 2.99 -11.99
N LYS A 71 -18.75 3.42 -12.47
CA LYS A 71 -18.54 4.81 -12.85
C LYS A 71 -19.35 5.12 -14.13
N PRO A 72 -20.25 6.11 -14.14
CA PRO A 72 -20.93 6.51 -15.37
C PRO A 72 -19.95 7.14 -16.37
N SER A 73 -20.29 7.09 -17.66
CA SER A 73 -19.54 7.79 -18.70
C SER A 73 -19.74 9.31 -18.62
N ASN A 74 -18.73 10.07 -19.03
CA ASN A 74 -18.56 11.53 -19.04
C ASN A 74 -17.83 12.19 -17.86
N PRO A 75 -18.21 12.06 -16.56
CA PRO A 75 -17.48 12.75 -15.49
C PRO A 75 -16.13 12.06 -15.22
N SER A 76 -15.14 12.82 -14.74
CA SER A 76 -13.86 12.23 -14.31
C SER A 76 -14.01 11.47 -13.00
N SER A 77 -13.10 10.51 -12.73
CA SER A 77 -13.08 9.80 -11.44
C SER A 77 -12.99 10.74 -10.23
N HIS A 78 -12.36 11.90 -10.36
CA HIS A 78 -12.21 12.85 -9.25
C HIS A 78 -13.53 13.58 -8.91
N GLU A 79 -14.31 13.95 -9.93
CA GLU A 79 -15.64 14.58 -9.72
C GLU A 79 -16.61 13.59 -9.09
N VAL A 80 -16.66 12.35 -9.61
CA VAL A 80 -17.47 11.25 -9.07
C VAL A 80 -17.14 10.99 -7.59
N VAL A 81 -15.85 10.91 -7.25
CA VAL A 81 -15.37 10.69 -5.87
C VAL A 81 -15.62 11.89 -4.95
N ALA A 82 -15.67 13.11 -5.49
CA ALA A 82 -16.08 14.30 -4.75
C ALA A 82 -17.60 14.38 -4.52
N TRP A 83 -18.42 13.91 -5.48
CA TRP A 83 -19.87 13.80 -5.30
C TRP A 83 -20.22 12.77 -4.23
N ILE A 84 -19.57 11.60 -4.22
CA ILE A 84 -19.75 10.58 -3.16
C ILE A 84 -19.38 11.15 -1.79
N LYS A 85 -18.25 11.89 -1.68
CA LYS A 85 -17.92 12.60 -0.44
C LYS A 85 -19.02 13.57 0.01
N ARG A 86 -19.60 14.33 -0.94
CA ARG A 86 -20.67 15.29 -0.64
C ARG A 86 -21.97 14.61 -0.20
N ILE A 87 -22.33 13.49 -0.81
CA ILE A 87 -23.52 12.70 -0.45
C ILE A 87 -23.36 12.11 0.95
N LEU A 88 -22.28 11.34 1.17
CA LEU A 88 -22.05 10.63 2.44
C LEU A 88 -21.57 11.54 3.58
N ARG A 89 -21.20 12.79 3.28
CA ARG A 89 -20.69 13.81 4.23
C ARG A 89 -19.48 13.33 5.06
N CYS A 90 -18.66 12.46 4.46
CA CYS A 90 -17.46 11.90 5.08
C CYS A 90 -16.23 12.81 4.93
N GLU A 91 -15.17 12.55 5.69
CA GLU A 91 -13.99 13.42 5.73
C GLU A 91 -13.09 13.26 4.51
N LYS A 92 -12.90 12.03 4.02
CA LYS A 92 -11.95 11.70 2.95
C LYS A 92 -12.51 10.61 2.05
N THR A 93 -12.26 10.75 0.75
CA THR A 93 -12.49 9.71 -0.25
C THR A 93 -11.26 9.58 -1.15
N GLY A 94 -11.13 8.42 -1.81
CA GLY A 94 -10.08 8.15 -2.80
C GLY A 94 -10.41 6.87 -3.57
N HIS A 95 -9.69 6.57 -4.66
CA HIS A 95 -10.08 5.49 -5.57
C HIS A 95 -8.91 4.62 -6.10
N SER A 96 -9.24 3.42 -6.59
CA SER A 96 -8.32 2.38 -7.10
C SER A 96 -7.60 2.70 -8.43
N GLY A 97 -7.54 3.97 -8.83
CA GLY A 97 -6.91 4.42 -10.07
C GLY A 97 -7.92 5.02 -11.06
N THR A 98 -7.48 6.09 -11.71
CA THR A 98 -8.31 6.94 -12.57
C THR A 98 -8.82 6.17 -13.78
N LEU A 99 -10.12 6.30 -14.04
CA LEU A 99 -10.74 6.01 -15.33
C LEU A 99 -10.82 7.32 -16.12
N ASP A 100 -10.48 7.26 -17.41
CA ASP A 100 -10.68 8.39 -18.33
C ASP A 100 -12.18 8.80 -18.34
N PRO A 101 -12.51 10.07 -18.64
CA PRO A 101 -13.88 10.59 -18.54
C PRO A 101 -14.96 9.70 -19.19
N LYS A 102 -14.71 9.19 -20.40
CA LYS A 102 -15.64 8.34 -21.17
C LYS A 102 -15.72 6.86 -20.72
N VAL A 103 -14.88 6.43 -19.79
CA VAL A 103 -14.71 5.00 -19.43
C VAL A 103 -15.61 4.63 -18.25
N THR A 104 -16.27 3.47 -18.32
CA THR A 104 -17.25 2.99 -17.33
C THR A 104 -16.74 1.83 -16.48
N GLY A 105 -17.58 1.32 -15.56
CA GLY A 105 -17.29 0.13 -14.77
C GLY A 105 -16.51 0.42 -13.48
N CYS A 106 -15.90 -0.63 -12.95
CA CYS A 106 -15.38 -0.76 -11.59
C CYS A 106 -14.44 0.38 -11.18
N LEU A 107 -14.95 1.29 -10.35
CA LEU A 107 -14.19 2.31 -9.63
C LEU A 107 -14.37 2.06 -8.13
N ILE A 108 -13.43 1.34 -7.52
CA ILE A 108 -13.44 1.12 -6.08
C ILE A 108 -13.17 2.47 -5.40
N VAL A 109 -14.13 2.97 -4.62
CA VAL A 109 -14.04 4.22 -3.85
C VAL A 109 -13.91 3.88 -2.37
N CYS A 110 -12.77 4.22 -1.78
CA CYS A 110 -12.49 4.07 -0.36
C CYS A 110 -12.92 5.31 0.43
N ILE A 111 -13.52 5.11 1.61
CA ILE A 111 -13.98 6.16 2.52
C ILE A 111 -13.06 6.22 3.76
N ASP A 112 -12.78 7.42 4.26
CA ASP A 112 -12.04 7.73 5.50
C ASP A 112 -10.84 6.81 5.80
N ARG A 113 -10.97 5.82 6.70
CA ARG A 113 -9.88 4.91 7.09
C ARG A 113 -9.48 3.99 5.94
N ALA A 114 -10.43 3.55 5.12
CA ALA A 114 -10.16 2.74 3.94
C ALA A 114 -9.30 3.48 2.90
N THR A 115 -9.25 4.83 2.91
CA THR A 115 -8.32 5.58 2.04
C THR A 115 -6.85 5.21 2.27
N ARG A 116 -6.51 4.58 3.41
CA ARG A 116 -5.18 4.02 3.68
C ARG A 116 -4.76 2.97 2.64
N LEU A 117 -5.71 2.26 2.01
CA LEU A 117 -5.50 1.18 1.04
C LEU A 117 -5.43 1.61 -0.43
N VAL A 118 -5.77 2.86 -0.79
CA VAL A 118 -5.86 3.24 -2.23
C VAL A 118 -4.57 3.01 -3.01
N LYS A 119 -3.40 3.06 -2.35
CA LYS A 119 -2.10 2.80 -2.98
C LYS A 119 -1.93 1.33 -3.43
N SER A 120 -2.40 0.34 -2.68
CA SER A 120 -2.36 -1.06 -3.14
C SER A 120 -3.39 -1.30 -4.24
N GLN A 121 -4.60 -0.75 -4.09
CA GLN A 121 -5.65 -0.87 -5.11
C GLN A 121 -5.27 -0.21 -6.45
N GLN A 122 -4.52 0.89 -6.42
CA GLN A 122 -3.93 1.53 -7.61
C GLN A 122 -2.82 0.71 -8.26
N GLY A 123 -2.06 -0.08 -7.48
CA GLY A 123 -0.97 -0.94 -7.97
C GLY A 123 -1.40 -2.34 -8.42
N ALA A 124 -2.56 -2.83 -7.97
CA ALA A 124 -3.09 -4.14 -8.34
C ALA A 124 -3.43 -4.23 -9.84
N GLY A 125 -3.56 -5.47 -10.35
CA GLY A 125 -4.02 -5.74 -11.72
C GLY A 125 -5.39 -5.11 -12.06
N LYS A 126 -5.66 -4.96 -13.35
CA LYS A 126 -6.89 -4.34 -13.90
C LYS A 126 -7.34 -5.12 -15.13
N GLU A 127 -8.64 -5.35 -15.26
CA GLU A 127 -9.22 -6.05 -16.41
C GLU A 127 -10.29 -5.19 -17.07
N TYR A 128 -10.33 -5.24 -18.40
CA TYR A 128 -11.19 -4.39 -19.21
C TYR A 128 -11.91 -5.19 -20.29
N VAL A 129 -13.10 -4.73 -20.67
CA VAL A 129 -13.70 -5.03 -21.97
C VAL A 129 -13.57 -3.76 -22.82
N CYS A 130 -12.96 -3.90 -23.99
CA CYS A 130 -12.52 -2.81 -24.85
C CYS A 130 -13.13 -2.97 -26.23
N ILE A 131 -13.57 -1.86 -26.83
CA ILE A 131 -13.95 -1.79 -28.24
C ILE A 131 -12.86 -1.03 -28.99
N VAL A 132 -12.14 -1.74 -29.86
CA VAL A 132 -11.29 -1.12 -30.88
C VAL A 132 -12.13 -0.80 -32.11
N ARG A 133 -11.86 0.34 -32.73
CA ARG A 133 -12.34 0.68 -34.07
C ARG A 133 -11.14 0.83 -34.99
N LEU A 134 -11.06 -0.05 -35.99
CA LEU A 134 -10.10 0.02 -37.07
C LEU A 134 -10.48 1.18 -38.02
N HIS A 135 -9.55 1.62 -38.87
CA HIS A 135 -9.82 2.72 -39.81
C HIS A 135 -10.24 2.24 -41.20
N ASP A 136 -10.03 0.96 -41.51
CA ASP A 136 -10.45 0.26 -42.73
C ASP A 136 -10.71 -1.23 -42.42
N ALA A 137 -11.25 -1.98 -43.40
CA ALA A 137 -11.55 -3.41 -43.27
C ALA A 137 -10.30 -4.30 -43.35
N LEU A 138 -10.34 -5.46 -42.68
CA LEU A 138 -9.30 -6.49 -42.77
C LEU A 138 -9.56 -7.44 -43.93
N ALA A 139 -8.50 -7.97 -44.54
CA ALA A 139 -8.58 -8.95 -45.63
C ALA A 139 -8.80 -10.40 -45.13
N ASP A 140 -8.25 -10.76 -43.96
CA ASP A 140 -8.60 -11.98 -43.22
C ASP A 140 -9.00 -11.57 -41.79
N GLU A 141 -10.26 -11.79 -41.41
CA GLU A 141 -10.80 -11.47 -40.09
C GLU A 141 -10.00 -12.13 -38.94
N LYS A 142 -9.34 -13.26 -39.21
CA LYS A 142 -8.50 -13.96 -38.22
C LYS A 142 -7.23 -13.17 -37.88
N GLU A 143 -6.83 -12.19 -38.69
CA GLU A 143 -5.74 -11.27 -38.36
C GLU A 143 -6.05 -10.45 -37.11
N MET A 144 -7.31 -10.06 -36.86
CA MET A 144 -7.71 -9.39 -35.62
C MET A 144 -7.37 -10.22 -34.37
N ALA A 145 -7.63 -11.53 -34.41
CA ALA A 145 -7.29 -12.44 -33.31
C ALA A 145 -5.77 -12.62 -33.16
N ARG A 146 -5.04 -12.86 -34.26
CA ARG A 146 -3.58 -13.00 -34.27
C ARG A 146 -2.87 -11.73 -33.79
N GLY A 147 -3.37 -10.57 -34.18
CA GLY A 147 -2.83 -9.25 -33.81
C GLY A 147 -3.05 -8.91 -32.34
N LEU A 148 -4.16 -9.36 -31.75
CA LEU A 148 -4.41 -9.25 -30.31
C LEU A 148 -3.49 -10.19 -29.51
N GLU A 149 -3.36 -11.45 -29.93
CA GLU A 149 -2.49 -12.45 -29.30
C GLU A 149 -1.01 -12.00 -29.27
N ASN A 150 -0.53 -11.43 -30.37
CA ASN A 150 0.82 -10.85 -30.50
C ASN A 150 1.01 -9.56 -29.66
N LEU A 151 -0.02 -9.10 -28.95
CA LEU A 151 0.00 -7.99 -28.00
C LEU A 151 -0.28 -8.46 -26.55
N THR A 152 -0.03 -9.73 -26.26
CA THR A 152 0.11 -10.25 -24.89
C THR A 152 1.54 -10.04 -24.35
N GLY A 153 1.78 -10.34 -23.08
CA GLY A 153 3.10 -10.29 -22.46
C GLY A 153 3.62 -8.88 -22.19
N ALA A 154 4.95 -8.74 -22.14
CA ALA A 154 5.65 -7.53 -21.67
C ALA A 154 5.81 -6.47 -22.77
N LEU A 155 4.78 -5.64 -22.99
CA LEU A 155 4.76 -4.65 -24.07
C LEU A 155 5.48 -3.34 -23.73
N PHE A 156 6.16 -2.77 -24.73
CA PHE A 156 6.51 -1.36 -24.71
C PHE A 156 5.28 -0.47 -24.89
N GLN A 157 5.07 0.49 -23.99
CA GLN A 157 4.04 1.52 -24.12
C GLN A 157 4.60 2.90 -23.79
N ARG A 158 4.13 3.91 -24.53
CA ARG A 158 4.28 5.32 -24.18
C ARG A 158 2.89 5.87 -23.80
N PRO A 159 2.75 6.65 -22.71
CA PRO A 159 1.48 7.26 -22.36
C PRO A 159 0.89 8.12 -23.51
N PRO A 160 -0.44 8.27 -23.58
CA PRO A 160 -1.08 9.20 -24.49
C PRO A 160 -0.75 10.67 -24.15
N LEU A 161 -1.14 11.61 -25.03
CA LEU A 161 -0.90 13.04 -24.84
C LEU A 161 -1.57 13.58 -23.56
N ILE A 162 -2.83 13.20 -23.34
CA ILE A 162 -3.58 13.48 -22.11
C ILE A 162 -3.36 12.30 -21.17
N SER A 163 -2.54 12.49 -20.12
CA SER A 163 -2.34 11.48 -19.08
C SER A 163 -1.83 12.10 -17.77
N ALA A 164 -2.15 11.47 -16.64
CA ALA A 164 -1.73 11.92 -15.30
C ALA A 164 -0.25 11.59 -14.95
N VAL A 165 0.52 11.04 -15.89
CA VAL A 165 1.90 10.56 -15.67
C VAL A 165 2.80 11.06 -16.79
N LYS A 166 4.07 11.38 -16.48
CA LYS A 166 5.04 11.88 -17.45
C LYS A 166 5.21 10.92 -18.65
N ARG A 167 5.12 11.47 -19.87
CA ARG A 167 5.07 10.74 -21.16
C ARG A 167 6.41 10.15 -21.63
N GLN A 168 6.95 9.20 -20.88
CA GLN A 168 8.15 8.41 -21.19
C GLN A 168 7.78 6.99 -21.66
N LEU A 169 8.68 6.33 -22.40
CA LEU A 169 8.54 4.92 -22.76
C LEU A 169 8.70 4.06 -21.49
N ARG A 170 7.91 2.99 -21.37
CA ARG A 170 7.97 2.01 -20.28
C ARG A 170 7.48 0.65 -20.75
N VAL A 171 7.90 -0.42 -20.07
CA VAL A 171 7.31 -1.76 -20.24
C VAL A 171 6.04 -1.86 -19.38
N ARG A 172 5.02 -2.55 -19.88
CA ARG A 172 3.76 -2.85 -19.20
C ARG A 172 3.24 -4.22 -19.63
N THR A 173 2.94 -5.09 -18.67
CA THR A 173 2.47 -6.45 -18.99
C THR A 173 0.96 -6.50 -19.26
N ILE A 174 0.57 -7.19 -20.33
CA ILE A 174 -0.75 -7.77 -20.53
C ILE A 174 -0.61 -9.25 -20.18
N TYR A 175 -1.38 -9.72 -19.20
CA TYR A 175 -1.27 -11.08 -18.67
C TYR A 175 -1.99 -12.09 -19.58
N ASP A 176 -3.14 -11.68 -20.12
CA ASP A 176 -4.01 -12.47 -20.98
C ASP A 176 -4.94 -11.51 -21.75
N SER A 177 -5.39 -11.90 -22.93
CA SER A 177 -6.38 -11.15 -23.72
C SER A 177 -7.16 -12.05 -24.66
N LYS A 178 -8.46 -11.82 -24.77
CA LYS A 178 -9.39 -12.66 -25.53
C LYS A 178 -10.30 -11.82 -26.42
N LEU A 179 -10.26 -12.10 -27.72
CA LEU A 179 -11.27 -11.58 -28.65
C LEU A 179 -12.64 -12.19 -28.30
N ILE A 180 -13.66 -11.34 -28.19
CA ILE A 180 -15.04 -11.74 -27.89
C ILE A 180 -15.84 -11.76 -29.18
N GLU A 181 -15.74 -10.67 -29.97
CA GLU A 181 -16.51 -10.45 -31.19
C GLU A 181 -15.69 -9.56 -32.13
N PHE A 182 -15.82 -9.78 -33.44
CA PHE A 182 -15.28 -8.88 -34.47
C PHE A 182 -16.29 -8.76 -35.61
N ASP A 183 -16.57 -7.52 -35.99
CA ASP A 183 -17.50 -7.13 -37.04
C ASP A 183 -16.69 -6.30 -38.05
N ASN A 184 -16.31 -6.94 -39.16
CA ASN A 184 -15.41 -6.36 -40.15
C ASN A 184 -16.10 -5.21 -40.91
N ASP A 185 -17.36 -5.38 -41.31
CA ASP A 185 -18.16 -4.36 -42.02
C ASP A 185 -18.33 -3.06 -41.21
N ARG A 186 -18.39 -3.14 -39.88
CA ARG A 186 -18.43 -1.96 -38.99
C ARG A 186 -17.04 -1.48 -38.54
N HIS A 187 -16.00 -2.24 -38.88
CA HIS A 187 -14.61 -2.04 -38.43
C HIS A 187 -14.46 -2.08 -36.89
N LEU A 188 -15.24 -2.92 -36.19
CA LEU A 188 -15.31 -2.96 -34.72
C LEU A 188 -14.89 -4.32 -34.15
N GLY A 189 -13.95 -4.31 -33.20
CA GLY A 189 -13.53 -5.49 -32.44
C GLY A 189 -13.76 -5.31 -30.94
N VAL A 190 -14.44 -6.26 -30.32
CA VAL A 190 -14.69 -6.30 -28.87
C VAL A 190 -13.80 -7.37 -28.24
N PHE A 191 -12.98 -6.99 -27.25
CA PHE A 191 -12.07 -7.91 -26.58
C PHE A 191 -11.97 -7.65 -25.08
N TRP A 192 -11.70 -8.70 -24.31
CA TRP A 192 -11.29 -8.62 -22.91
C TRP A 192 -9.76 -8.64 -22.80
N ALA A 193 -9.20 -7.93 -21.82
CA ALA A 193 -7.77 -7.98 -21.51
C ALA A 193 -7.49 -7.79 -20.01
N SER A 194 -6.61 -8.64 -19.47
CA SER A 194 -6.06 -8.55 -18.11
C SER A 194 -4.65 -7.95 -18.13
N CYS A 195 -4.36 -6.97 -17.27
CA CYS A 195 -3.13 -6.19 -17.40
C CYS A 195 -2.59 -5.57 -16.09
N GLU A 196 -1.30 -5.23 -16.12
CA GLU A 196 -0.57 -4.51 -15.07
C GLU A 196 -1.14 -3.09 -14.84
N ALA A 197 -0.98 -2.58 -13.62
CA ALA A 197 -1.37 -1.22 -13.27
C ALA A 197 -0.70 -0.15 -14.16
N GLY A 198 -1.54 0.59 -14.90
CA GLY A 198 -1.12 1.68 -15.77
C GLY A 198 -0.84 1.26 -17.23
N THR A 199 -1.21 0.06 -17.65
CA THR A 199 -1.33 -0.27 -19.07
C THR A 199 -2.44 0.58 -19.70
N TYR A 200 -2.19 1.20 -20.85
CA TYR A 200 -3.17 2.05 -21.55
C TYR A 200 -3.85 1.28 -22.69
N MET A 201 -5.12 0.91 -22.50
CA MET A 201 -5.94 0.29 -23.57
C MET A 201 -6.03 1.19 -24.81
N ARG A 202 -6.05 2.51 -24.64
CA ARG A 202 -5.96 3.49 -25.73
C ARG A 202 -4.69 3.34 -26.58
N THR A 203 -3.56 3.01 -25.95
CA THR A 203 -2.28 2.75 -26.65
C THR A 203 -2.29 1.37 -27.30
N LEU A 204 -2.86 0.36 -26.63
CA LEU A 204 -3.06 -0.99 -27.17
C LEU A 204 -3.84 -0.99 -28.48
N CYS A 205 -5.00 -0.32 -28.54
CA CYS A 205 -5.81 -0.21 -29.76
C CYS A 205 -5.08 0.46 -30.94
N VAL A 206 -4.18 1.41 -30.65
CA VAL A 206 -3.34 2.05 -31.67
C VAL A 206 -2.23 1.11 -32.14
N HIS A 207 -1.61 0.36 -31.22
CA HIS A 207 -0.59 -0.63 -31.56
C HIS A 207 -1.17 -1.78 -32.38
N LEU A 208 -2.39 -2.24 -32.05
CA LEU A 208 -3.14 -3.24 -32.82
C LEU A 208 -3.44 -2.75 -34.23
N GLY A 209 -3.95 -1.53 -34.39
CA GLY A 209 -4.17 -0.92 -35.71
C GLY A 209 -2.88 -0.73 -36.52
N MET A 210 -1.75 -0.44 -35.88
CA MET A 210 -0.43 -0.37 -36.53
C MET A 210 0.07 -1.76 -36.97
N LEU A 211 -0.16 -2.79 -36.16
CA LEU A 211 0.23 -4.17 -36.46
C LEU A 211 -0.60 -4.77 -37.60
N LEU A 212 -1.88 -4.41 -37.70
CA LEU A 212 -2.81 -4.79 -38.76
C LEU A 212 -2.68 -3.92 -40.03
N GLY A 213 -1.80 -2.92 -40.06
CA GLY A 213 -1.60 -2.00 -41.18
C GLY A 213 -2.71 -0.96 -41.41
N VAL A 214 -3.98 -1.34 -41.24
CA VAL A 214 -5.16 -0.49 -41.50
C VAL A 214 -5.30 0.71 -40.56
N GLY A 215 -4.60 0.75 -39.42
CA GLY A 215 -4.78 1.78 -38.40
C GLY A 215 -5.98 1.50 -37.49
N GLY A 216 -5.98 2.12 -36.30
CA GLY A 216 -7.03 1.87 -35.31
C GLY A 216 -6.95 2.74 -34.07
N HIS A 217 -8.04 2.76 -33.32
CA HIS A 217 -8.19 3.54 -32.09
C HIS A 217 -9.20 2.91 -31.13
N MET A 218 -9.13 3.29 -29.85
CA MET A 218 -10.10 2.87 -28.84
C MET A 218 -11.39 3.66 -28.99
N GLN A 219 -12.47 2.99 -29.40
CA GLN A 219 -13.82 3.53 -29.49
C GLN A 219 -14.38 3.73 -28.08
N GLU A 220 -14.54 2.62 -27.33
CA GLU A 220 -15.16 2.57 -26.02
C GLU A 220 -14.44 1.58 -25.09
N LEU A 221 -14.65 1.71 -23.78
CA LEU A 221 -13.95 0.93 -22.77
C LEU A 221 -14.77 0.87 -21.48
N ARG A 222 -14.88 -0.35 -20.91
CA ARG A 222 -15.41 -0.63 -19.58
C ARG A 222 -14.33 -1.34 -18.75
N ARG A 223 -14.14 -0.94 -17.49
CA ARG A 223 -13.28 -1.68 -16.55
C ARG A 223 -14.12 -2.69 -15.79
N VAL A 224 -13.98 -3.98 -16.12
CA VAL A 224 -14.75 -5.06 -15.49
C VAL A 224 -14.15 -5.49 -14.15
N ARG A 225 -12.84 -5.32 -13.93
CA ARG A 225 -12.17 -5.66 -12.66
C ARG A 225 -11.13 -4.66 -12.19
N SER A 226 -11.08 -4.45 -10.88
CA SER A 226 -10.16 -3.52 -10.20
C SER A 226 -9.41 -4.18 -9.04
N GLY A 227 -8.51 -5.12 -9.31
CA GLY A 227 -7.70 -5.77 -8.29
C GLY A 227 -8.52 -6.81 -7.52
N ALA A 228 -9.00 -6.46 -6.32
CA ALA A 228 -9.73 -7.39 -5.46
C ALA A 228 -11.20 -7.62 -5.90
N LEU A 229 -11.85 -6.62 -6.53
CA LEU A 229 -13.28 -6.65 -6.86
C LEU A 229 -13.53 -6.54 -8.38
N ASP A 230 -14.55 -7.24 -8.85
CA ASP A 230 -15.10 -7.17 -10.22
C ASP A 230 -16.52 -6.57 -10.27
N GLU A 231 -17.23 -6.67 -11.40
CA GLU A 231 -18.58 -6.15 -11.58
C GLU A 231 -19.71 -7.05 -11.05
N SER A 232 -19.46 -8.35 -10.82
CA SER A 232 -20.39 -9.22 -10.08
C SER A 232 -20.34 -8.96 -8.58
N ASP A 233 -19.24 -8.36 -8.10
CA ASP A 233 -18.86 -8.21 -6.70
C ASP A 233 -19.64 -7.08 -5.99
N GLY A 234 -20.96 -7.14 -6.02
CA GLY A 234 -21.87 -6.19 -5.36
C GLY A 234 -21.70 -4.75 -5.87
N MET A 235 -21.56 -4.58 -7.18
CA MET A 235 -21.43 -3.28 -7.83
C MET A 235 -22.70 -2.42 -7.67
N VAL A 236 -22.52 -1.12 -7.44
CA VAL A 236 -23.61 -0.14 -7.25
C VAL A 236 -23.38 1.14 -8.06
N THR A 237 -24.46 1.85 -8.35
CA THR A 237 -24.43 3.11 -9.11
C THR A 237 -24.30 4.34 -8.20
N LEU A 238 -24.16 5.53 -8.80
CA LEU A 238 -24.31 6.79 -8.05
C LEU A 238 -25.74 7.04 -7.56
N HIS A 239 -26.75 6.44 -8.19
CA HIS A 239 -28.15 6.56 -7.77
C HIS A 239 -28.37 5.76 -6.48
N ASP A 240 -27.94 4.50 -6.43
CA ASP A 240 -27.98 3.67 -5.21
C ASP A 240 -27.38 4.38 -3.99
N ILE A 241 -26.27 5.09 -4.16
CA ILE A 241 -25.56 5.78 -3.05
C ILE A 241 -26.34 7.02 -2.60
N LEU A 242 -26.98 7.73 -3.53
CA LEU A 242 -27.85 8.87 -3.20
C LEU A 242 -29.11 8.39 -2.48
N ASP A 243 -29.75 7.35 -3.02
CA ASP A 243 -31.02 6.81 -2.53
C ASP A 243 -30.85 6.10 -1.19
N ALA A 244 -29.76 5.34 -0.99
CA ALA A 244 -29.41 4.75 0.30
C ALA A 244 -29.10 5.81 1.37
N GLN A 245 -28.47 6.92 1.00
CA GLN A 245 -28.20 8.02 1.95
C GLN A 245 -29.48 8.80 2.29
N TRP A 246 -30.35 9.03 1.30
CA TRP A 246 -31.66 9.65 1.49
C TRP A 246 -32.57 8.78 2.36
N LEU A 247 -32.59 7.46 2.14
CA LEU A 247 -33.34 6.51 2.96
C LEU A 247 -32.90 6.60 4.43
N TYR A 248 -31.60 6.54 4.72
CA TYR A 248 -31.10 6.72 6.08
C TYR A 248 -31.44 8.10 6.67
N ASP A 249 -31.36 9.17 5.88
CA ASP A 249 -31.66 10.52 6.33
C ASP A 249 -33.15 10.71 6.67
N ASN A 250 -34.05 10.08 5.92
CA ASN A 250 -35.50 10.22 6.08
C ASN A 250 -36.15 9.17 6.99
N THR A 251 -35.71 7.91 6.97
CA THR A 251 -36.34 6.79 7.71
C THR A 251 -35.47 6.20 8.82
N LYS A 252 -34.16 6.52 8.85
CA LYS A 252 -33.14 5.92 9.74
C LYS A 252 -32.86 4.43 9.49
N ASP A 253 -33.38 3.83 8.41
CA ASP A 253 -32.94 2.50 7.99
C ASP A 253 -31.48 2.52 7.50
N GLU A 254 -30.66 1.62 8.03
CA GLU A 254 -29.26 1.44 7.63
C GLU A 254 -29.07 0.41 6.50
N SER A 255 -30.11 -0.38 6.18
CA SER A 255 -29.98 -1.61 5.39
C SER A 255 -29.42 -1.39 3.98
N TYR A 256 -29.90 -0.37 3.27
CA TYR A 256 -29.43 -0.04 1.92
C TYR A 256 -28.01 0.54 1.97
N LEU A 257 -27.68 1.36 2.99
CA LEU A 257 -26.35 1.95 3.12
C LEU A 257 -25.28 0.89 3.46
N ARG A 258 -25.65 -0.12 4.27
CA ARG A 258 -24.86 -1.35 4.53
C ARG A 258 -24.85 -2.35 3.37
N ARG A 259 -25.67 -2.16 2.33
CA ARG A 259 -25.60 -2.91 1.06
C ARG A 259 -24.66 -2.23 0.05
N CYS A 260 -24.71 -0.90 -0.06
CA CYS A 260 -23.90 -0.14 -1.01
C CYS A 260 -22.43 0.01 -0.58
N ILE A 261 -22.17 0.01 0.72
CA ILE A 261 -20.83 0.09 1.31
C ILE A 261 -20.45 -1.30 1.82
N ARG A 262 -19.26 -1.78 1.47
CA ARG A 262 -18.64 -3.02 1.99
C ARG A 262 -17.49 -2.66 2.94
N PRO A 263 -17.16 -3.47 3.96
CA PRO A 263 -16.00 -3.20 4.81
C PRO A 263 -14.68 -3.29 4.04
N LEU A 264 -13.68 -2.50 4.41
CA LEU A 264 -12.35 -2.50 3.78
C LEU A 264 -11.63 -3.86 3.76
N GLU A 265 -12.03 -4.77 4.65
CA GLU A 265 -11.58 -6.16 4.68
C GLU A 265 -11.91 -6.92 3.39
N SER A 266 -12.96 -6.52 2.64
CA SER A 266 -13.29 -7.09 1.32
C SER A 266 -12.20 -6.87 0.27
N LEU A 267 -11.35 -5.86 0.44
CA LEU A 267 -10.21 -5.60 -0.46
C LEU A 267 -8.98 -6.48 -0.17
N LEU A 268 -9.04 -7.31 0.86
CA LEU A 268 -7.89 -8.01 1.45
C LEU A 268 -8.04 -9.54 1.42
N LEU A 269 -9.13 -10.07 0.83
CA LEU A 269 -9.48 -11.50 0.85
C LEU A 269 -8.46 -12.41 0.14
N GLY A 270 -7.66 -11.86 -0.77
CA GLY A 270 -6.59 -12.58 -1.48
C GLY A 270 -5.20 -12.53 -0.81
N TYR A 271 -5.08 -11.95 0.39
CA TYR A 271 -3.81 -11.91 1.14
C TYR A 271 -3.75 -13.06 2.15
N LYS A 272 -2.60 -13.73 2.25
CA LYS A 272 -2.31 -14.71 3.32
C LYS A 272 -2.39 -14.02 4.69
N ARG A 273 -3.01 -14.67 5.67
CA ARG A 273 -3.42 -14.08 6.95
C ARG A 273 -2.48 -14.46 8.09
N ILE A 274 -2.20 -13.52 9.00
CA ILE A 274 -1.68 -13.82 10.33
C ILE A 274 -2.60 -13.18 11.39
N VAL A 275 -3.07 -14.01 12.32
CA VAL A 275 -3.97 -13.62 13.41
C VAL A 275 -3.14 -13.18 14.59
N VAL A 276 -3.35 -11.93 15.02
CA VAL A 276 -2.60 -11.29 16.11
C VAL A 276 -3.40 -11.36 17.41
N LYS A 277 -2.74 -11.70 18.52
CA LYS A 277 -3.31 -11.64 19.87
C LYS A 277 -3.70 -10.20 20.23
N ASP A 278 -4.90 -10.00 20.77
CA ASP A 278 -5.48 -8.71 21.16
C ASP A 278 -4.52 -7.77 21.93
N SER A 279 -3.63 -8.32 22.76
CA SER A 279 -2.62 -7.56 23.52
C SER A 279 -1.52 -6.91 22.66
N ALA A 280 -1.23 -7.43 21.47
CA ALA A 280 -0.20 -6.95 20.55
C ALA A 280 -0.74 -6.01 19.46
N VAL A 281 -2.07 -5.96 19.25
CA VAL A 281 -2.73 -5.16 18.20
C VAL A 281 -2.39 -3.66 18.32
N ASN A 282 -2.41 -3.10 19.53
CA ASN A 282 -2.09 -1.68 19.75
C ASN A 282 -0.66 -1.32 19.28
N SER A 283 0.34 -2.12 19.66
CA SER A 283 1.74 -1.89 19.26
C SER A 283 1.93 -1.87 17.73
N ILE A 284 1.21 -2.72 17.00
CA ILE A 284 1.23 -2.75 15.53
C ILE A 284 0.60 -1.46 14.96
N CYS A 285 -0.45 -0.93 15.60
CA CYS A 285 -1.06 0.35 15.21
C CYS A 285 -0.12 1.57 15.41
N TYR A 286 0.91 1.43 16.26
CA TYR A 286 2.01 2.40 16.37
C TYR A 286 3.13 2.19 15.35
N GLY A 287 3.12 1.08 14.60
CA GLY A 287 4.13 0.73 13.60
C GLY A 287 5.24 -0.21 14.11
N ALA A 288 5.08 -0.82 15.30
CA ALA A 288 6.01 -1.83 15.77
C ALA A 288 5.98 -3.09 14.89
N LYS A 289 7.13 -3.76 14.76
CA LYS A 289 7.25 -5.08 14.14
C LYS A 289 6.34 -6.10 14.87
N LEU A 290 5.73 -7.04 14.14
CA LEU A 290 5.07 -8.19 14.78
C LEU A 290 6.15 -9.18 15.22
N MET A 291 6.23 -9.42 16.53
CA MET A 291 7.12 -10.41 17.15
C MET A 291 6.37 -11.72 17.39
N LEU A 292 7.08 -12.85 17.34
CA LEU A 292 6.48 -14.20 17.44
C LEU A 292 5.52 -14.41 18.65
N PRO A 293 5.78 -13.91 19.88
CA PRO A 293 4.85 -14.05 20.99
C PRO A 293 3.45 -13.44 20.77
N GLY A 294 3.33 -12.49 19.83
CA GLY A 294 2.07 -11.83 19.45
C GLY A 294 1.23 -12.61 18.43
N VAL A 295 1.75 -13.70 17.84
CA VAL A 295 1.00 -14.56 16.90
C VAL A 295 0.04 -15.48 17.67
N LEU A 296 -1.16 -15.66 17.10
CA LEU A 296 -2.15 -16.64 17.52
C LEU A 296 -2.24 -17.79 16.50
N ARG A 297 -2.48 -17.46 15.23
CA ARG A 297 -2.55 -18.37 14.08
C ARG A 297 -1.95 -17.74 12.83
N TYR A 298 -1.61 -18.56 11.84
CA TYR A 298 -1.00 -18.15 10.56
C TYR A 298 -1.50 -19.03 9.39
N GLU A 299 -1.50 -18.48 8.18
CA GLU A 299 -1.80 -19.23 6.95
C GLU A 299 -0.68 -20.23 6.62
N GLU A 300 -1.02 -21.26 5.84
CA GLU A 300 -0.03 -22.11 5.18
C GLU A 300 0.61 -21.42 3.95
N GLY A 301 1.78 -21.90 3.53
CA GLY A 301 2.44 -21.43 2.30
C GLY A 301 2.89 -19.96 2.30
N ILE A 302 3.01 -19.30 3.46
CA ILE A 302 3.67 -18.00 3.63
C ILE A 302 5.17 -18.17 3.38
N GLU A 303 5.70 -17.38 2.44
CA GLU A 303 7.11 -17.32 2.05
C GLU A 303 7.80 -16.04 2.57
N LEU A 304 9.12 -15.93 2.39
CA LEU A 304 9.88 -14.74 2.81
C LEU A 304 9.58 -13.52 1.92
N GLU A 305 9.46 -12.34 2.53
CA GLU A 305 9.03 -11.06 1.92
C GLU A 305 7.62 -11.06 1.27
N ASP A 306 6.79 -12.10 1.46
CA ASP A 306 5.38 -12.11 1.05
C ASP A 306 4.59 -10.93 1.62
N GLU A 307 3.64 -10.40 0.83
CA GLU A 307 2.65 -9.45 1.36
C GLU A 307 1.52 -10.19 2.07
N ILE A 308 1.35 -9.90 3.37
CA ILE A 308 0.38 -10.57 4.25
C ILE A 308 -0.55 -9.56 4.91
N VAL A 309 -1.74 -10.01 5.32
CA VAL A 309 -2.68 -9.22 6.12
C VAL A 309 -2.63 -9.65 7.59
N LEU A 310 -2.40 -8.69 8.48
CA LEU A 310 -2.44 -8.89 9.93
C LEU A 310 -3.85 -8.59 10.42
N ILE A 311 -4.53 -9.57 11.01
CA ILE A 311 -5.94 -9.47 11.43
C ILE A 311 -6.12 -9.68 12.94
N THR A 312 -7.16 -9.08 13.51
CA THR A 312 -7.62 -9.40 14.87
C THR A 312 -8.38 -10.72 14.90
N THR A 313 -8.59 -11.23 16.11
CA THR A 313 -9.51 -12.32 16.46
C THR A 313 -10.98 -12.04 16.08
N LYS A 314 -11.30 -10.82 15.66
CA LYS A 314 -12.63 -10.39 15.20
C LYS A 314 -12.70 -10.26 13.68
N GLY A 315 -11.60 -10.53 12.97
CA GLY A 315 -11.49 -10.39 11.51
C GLY A 315 -11.18 -8.97 11.04
N GLU A 316 -10.86 -8.03 11.93
CA GLU A 316 -10.54 -6.65 11.55
C GLU A 316 -9.13 -6.55 10.98
N ALA A 317 -8.95 -5.83 9.87
CA ALA A 317 -7.63 -5.64 9.28
C ALA A 317 -6.82 -4.60 10.07
N ILE A 318 -5.77 -5.07 10.75
CA ILE A 318 -4.86 -4.22 11.54
C ILE A 318 -3.91 -3.49 10.60
N ALA A 319 -3.22 -4.24 9.74
CA ALA A 319 -2.19 -3.73 8.83
C ALA A 319 -1.92 -4.71 7.67
N LEU A 320 -1.38 -4.18 6.57
CA LEU A 320 -0.56 -4.98 5.65
C LEU A 320 0.87 -5.08 6.18
N GLY A 321 1.38 -6.30 6.22
CA GLY A 321 2.75 -6.63 6.58
C GLY A 321 3.54 -7.20 5.40
N ILE A 322 4.85 -7.27 5.59
CA ILE A 322 5.78 -8.07 4.78
C ILE A 322 6.26 -9.21 5.68
N ALA A 323 6.19 -10.46 5.23
CA ALA A 323 6.63 -11.63 5.99
C ALA A 323 8.16 -11.65 6.17
N GLN A 324 8.63 -11.97 7.37
CA GLN A 324 10.06 -12.06 7.72
C GLN A 324 10.45 -13.46 8.22
N MET A 325 9.51 -14.41 8.16
CA MET A 325 9.59 -15.80 8.54
C MET A 325 8.69 -16.60 7.59
N THR A 326 9.13 -17.77 7.16
CA THR A 326 8.29 -18.71 6.39
C THR A 326 7.29 -19.43 7.30
N THR A 327 6.33 -20.14 6.71
CA THR A 327 5.40 -21.03 7.43
C THR A 327 6.11 -22.03 8.35
N VAL A 328 7.29 -22.52 7.93
CA VAL A 328 8.08 -23.49 8.69
C VAL A 328 8.79 -22.81 9.87
N ASP A 329 9.35 -21.62 9.67
CA ASP A 329 9.99 -20.84 10.74
C ASP A 329 8.98 -20.43 11.82
N LEU A 330 7.74 -20.11 11.42
CA LEU A 330 6.63 -19.82 12.33
C LEU A 330 6.22 -21.03 13.18
N ALA A 331 6.51 -22.25 12.73
CA ALA A 331 6.32 -23.47 13.52
C ALA A 331 7.52 -23.76 14.44
N SER A 332 8.76 -23.59 13.95
CA SER A 332 9.99 -24.08 14.59
C SER A 332 10.67 -23.09 15.55
N CYS A 333 10.58 -21.78 15.29
CA CYS A 333 11.30 -20.77 16.07
C CYS A 333 10.63 -20.49 17.42
N ASP A 334 11.38 -20.03 18.42
CA ASP A 334 10.85 -19.53 19.71
C ASP A 334 10.83 -18.00 19.83
N HIS A 335 11.71 -17.32 19.10
CA HIS A 335 11.83 -15.87 19.11
C HIS A 335 12.09 -15.30 17.71
N GLY A 336 11.71 -14.04 17.49
CA GLY A 336 12.07 -13.29 16.29
C GLY A 336 10.96 -12.37 15.77
N VAL A 337 11.27 -11.72 14.65
CA VAL A 337 10.37 -10.85 13.89
C VAL A 337 9.59 -11.70 12.89
N VAL A 338 8.27 -11.72 12.99
CA VAL A 338 7.37 -12.39 12.06
C VAL A 338 7.03 -11.51 10.87
N SER A 339 6.78 -10.21 11.11
CA SER A 339 6.41 -9.29 10.05
C SER A 339 6.84 -7.84 10.30
N ARG A 340 7.31 -7.20 9.23
CA ARG A 340 7.58 -5.77 9.13
C ARG A 340 6.34 -5.06 8.59
N ILE A 341 5.87 -4.02 9.25
CA ILE A 341 4.63 -3.32 8.87
C ILE A 341 4.82 -2.50 7.60
N LYS A 342 4.11 -2.85 6.53
CA LYS A 342 4.10 -2.12 5.26
C LYS A 342 3.09 -0.97 5.28
N ARG A 343 1.90 -1.20 5.86
CA ARG A 343 0.83 -0.19 5.95
C ARG A 343 -0.14 -0.49 7.09
N CYS A 344 -0.11 0.32 8.14
CA CYS A 344 -1.16 0.32 9.17
C CYS A 344 -2.51 0.75 8.57
N ILE A 345 -3.59 0.05 8.95
CA ILE A 345 -4.97 0.27 8.50
C ILE A 345 -5.84 0.72 9.68
N MET A 346 -5.85 -0.06 10.77
CA MET A 346 -6.58 0.23 12.01
C MET A 346 -6.13 1.54 12.67
N GLU A 347 -7.00 2.15 13.48
CA GLU A 347 -6.66 3.37 14.22
C GLU A 347 -5.86 3.08 15.49
N ARG A 348 -4.99 4.03 15.84
CA ARG A 348 -4.26 4.00 17.11
C ARG A 348 -5.25 4.03 18.28
N ASP A 349 -4.93 3.28 19.32
CA ASP A 349 -5.74 3.12 20.53
C ASP A 349 -7.17 2.55 20.31
N THR A 350 -7.49 1.99 19.13
CA THR A 350 -8.69 1.11 18.94
C THR A 350 -8.68 -0.06 19.92
N TYR A 351 -7.49 -0.58 20.20
CA TYR A 351 -7.20 -1.53 21.27
C TYR A 351 -6.33 -0.85 22.34
N PRO A 352 -6.47 -1.17 23.64
CA PRO A 352 -5.75 -0.52 24.72
C PRO A 352 -4.24 -0.83 24.71
N ARG A 353 -3.43 0.09 25.23
CA ARG A 353 -1.97 -0.05 25.31
C ARG A 353 -1.57 -1.08 26.38
N ARG A 354 -1.33 -2.34 25.99
CA ARG A 354 -0.81 -3.41 26.88
C ARG A 354 0.69 -3.67 26.77
N TRP A 355 1.39 -3.03 25.83
CA TRP A 355 2.85 -3.08 25.77
C TRP A 355 3.47 -2.42 27.00
N GLY A 356 4.49 -3.04 27.59
CA GLY A 356 5.09 -2.59 28.85
C GLY A 356 4.34 -3.02 30.13
N LEU A 357 3.37 -3.94 30.05
CA LEU A 357 2.63 -4.49 31.21
C LEU A 357 2.78 -6.02 31.38
N GLY A 358 3.55 -6.71 30.53
CA GLY A 358 3.90 -8.12 30.73
C GLY A 358 4.84 -8.35 31.93
N PRO A 359 5.07 -9.60 32.38
CA PRO A 359 5.88 -9.90 33.57
C PRO A 359 7.27 -9.28 33.51
N VAL A 360 8.08 -9.67 32.49
CA VAL A 360 9.42 -9.13 32.22
C VAL A 360 9.43 -7.61 32.10
N ALA A 361 8.42 -7.00 31.45
CA ALA A 361 8.37 -5.54 31.32
C ALA A 361 8.01 -4.83 32.64
N THR A 362 7.26 -5.49 33.52
CA THR A 362 6.92 -5.00 34.85
C THR A 362 8.09 -5.17 35.83
N GLU A 363 8.84 -6.26 35.70
CA GLU A 363 10.11 -6.48 36.42
C GLU A 363 11.18 -5.48 35.96
N LYS A 364 11.35 -5.24 34.65
CA LYS A 364 12.26 -4.19 34.13
C LYS A 364 11.85 -2.79 34.63
N LYS A 365 10.57 -2.54 34.91
CA LYS A 365 10.09 -1.31 35.56
C LYS A 365 10.37 -1.27 37.07
N LYS A 366 10.11 -2.36 37.81
CA LYS A 366 10.43 -2.49 39.23
C LYS A 366 11.93 -2.33 39.47
N LEU A 367 12.75 -3.09 38.76
CA LEU A 367 14.22 -3.02 38.88
C LEU A 367 14.79 -1.64 38.51
N LYS A 368 14.14 -0.88 37.61
CA LYS A 368 14.48 0.54 37.37
C LYS A 368 14.08 1.46 38.53
N ALA A 369 12.93 1.23 39.16
CA ALA A 369 12.50 1.98 40.34
C ALA A 369 13.37 1.66 41.57
N ASP A 370 13.79 0.41 41.71
CA ASP A 370 14.74 -0.09 42.72
C ASP A 370 16.20 0.38 42.50
N GLY A 371 16.50 1.09 41.41
CA GLY A 371 17.88 1.49 41.04
C GLY A 371 18.80 0.36 40.55
N LYS A 372 18.27 -0.85 40.36
CA LYS A 372 19.00 -2.07 39.93
C LYS A 372 19.17 -2.20 38.41
N LEU A 373 18.67 -1.24 37.64
CA LEU A 373 18.98 -1.03 36.21
C LEU A 373 19.06 0.48 35.94
N ASP A 374 19.81 0.87 34.91
CA ASP A 374 19.98 2.27 34.56
C ASP A 374 18.70 2.90 33.95
N LYS A 375 18.74 4.23 33.75
CA LYS A 375 17.63 5.00 33.18
C LYS A 375 17.14 4.45 31.83
N TYR A 376 18.05 3.92 31.01
CA TYR A 376 17.74 3.37 29.69
C TYR A 376 17.24 1.92 29.76
N GLY A 377 17.69 1.15 30.73
CA GLY A 377 17.31 -0.25 30.97
C GLY A 377 18.41 -1.24 30.61
N ARG A 378 19.67 -0.82 30.80
CA ARG A 378 20.88 -1.64 30.73
C ARG A 378 21.29 -2.07 32.14
N PRO A 379 21.96 -3.23 32.31
CA PRO A 379 22.43 -3.69 33.61
C PRO A 379 23.48 -2.75 34.22
N ASN A 380 23.41 -2.56 35.53
CA ASN A 380 24.45 -1.97 36.36
C ASN A 380 25.04 -3.04 37.31
N GLU A 381 25.87 -2.60 38.26
CA GLU A 381 26.50 -3.49 39.25
C GLU A 381 25.48 -4.12 40.21
N ALA A 382 24.37 -3.43 40.49
CA ALA A 382 23.28 -3.90 41.35
C ALA A 382 22.22 -4.77 40.64
N THR A 383 22.39 -5.08 39.34
CA THR A 383 21.43 -5.93 38.61
C THR A 383 21.60 -7.41 38.98
N PRO A 384 20.52 -8.13 39.37
CA PRO A 384 20.57 -9.57 39.67
C PRO A 384 21.18 -10.41 38.53
N ALA A 385 21.94 -11.44 38.88
CA ALA A 385 22.61 -12.31 37.92
C ALA A 385 21.63 -13.04 36.99
N ASP A 386 20.45 -13.41 37.49
CA ASP A 386 19.41 -14.10 36.73
C ASP A 386 18.81 -13.22 35.64
N TRP A 387 18.71 -11.90 35.89
CA TRP A 387 18.30 -10.93 34.88
C TRP A 387 19.35 -10.80 33.77
N LYS A 388 20.64 -10.85 34.11
CA LYS A 388 21.74 -10.83 33.13
C LYS A 388 21.79 -12.10 32.26
N LYS A 389 21.18 -13.21 32.69
CA LYS A 389 21.08 -14.48 31.92
C LYS A 389 19.78 -14.64 31.12
N SER A 390 18.69 -14.01 31.55
CA SER A 390 17.35 -14.20 30.97
C SER A 390 16.89 -13.08 30.03
N TYR A 391 17.47 -11.88 30.14
CA TYR A 391 17.04 -10.74 29.35
C TYR A 391 17.92 -10.51 28.10
N VAL A 392 17.37 -10.77 26.91
CA VAL A 392 17.98 -10.46 25.61
C VAL A 392 17.30 -9.24 25.00
N ASP A 393 18.07 -8.21 24.63
CA ASP A 393 17.54 -6.94 24.10
C ASP A 393 17.52 -6.96 22.56
N HIS A 394 16.45 -7.53 21.97
CA HIS A 394 16.22 -7.62 20.52
C HIS A 394 15.91 -6.26 19.84
N THR A 395 16.56 -5.19 20.29
CA THR A 395 16.37 -3.80 19.84
C THR A 395 17.62 -3.19 19.19
N GLU A 396 18.82 -3.77 19.39
CA GLU A 396 20.10 -3.28 18.86
C GLU A 396 20.68 -4.20 17.75
N ASP A 397 19.89 -4.49 16.71
CA ASP A 397 20.37 -5.11 15.45
C ASP A 397 20.88 -4.04 14.46
N GLU A 398 22.04 -3.44 14.75
CA GLU A 398 23.01 -2.93 13.76
C GLU A 398 24.39 -2.75 14.44
N PRO A 399 25.48 -3.38 13.95
CA PRO A 399 26.79 -3.27 14.57
C PRO A 399 27.43 -1.90 14.26
N VAL A 400 27.21 -0.92 15.13
CA VAL A 400 27.84 0.41 15.03
C VAL A 400 29.34 0.31 15.32
N THR A 401 30.14 0.14 14.26
CA THR A 401 31.60 0.20 14.32
C THR A 401 32.04 1.56 14.85
N LYS A 402 32.74 1.56 15.99
CA LYS A 402 33.41 2.75 16.54
C LYS A 402 34.92 2.59 16.40
N PRO A 403 35.64 3.65 16.00
CA PRO A 403 37.08 3.58 15.80
C PRO A 403 37.81 3.44 17.13
N VAL A 404 38.78 2.52 17.20
CA VAL A 404 39.72 2.44 18.31
C VAL A 404 40.82 3.47 18.08
N VAL A 405 40.91 4.46 18.96
CA VAL A 405 42.06 5.36 19.04
C VAL A 405 43.06 4.71 19.98
N ALA A 406 44.05 4.00 19.43
CA ALA A 406 45.13 3.42 20.22
C ALA A 406 46.16 4.51 20.56
N ALA A 407 46.54 4.60 21.84
CA ALA A 407 47.63 5.46 22.28
C ALA A 407 48.99 4.82 22.00
N VAL A 408 50.02 5.64 21.80
CA VAL A 408 51.38 5.19 21.49
C VAL A 408 52.16 4.92 22.78
N THR A 409 52.80 3.75 22.85
CA THR A 409 53.97 3.49 23.71
C THR A 409 54.99 2.71 22.91
N GLU A 410 56.20 3.24 22.80
CA GLU A 410 57.31 2.60 22.08
C GLU A 410 58.03 1.59 22.98
N THR A 411 58.30 0.40 22.46
CA THR A 411 59.45 -0.43 22.87
C THR A 411 60.03 -1.12 21.65
N VAL A 412 61.32 -0.90 21.40
CA VAL A 412 62.11 -1.52 20.33
C VAL A 412 62.62 -2.89 20.79
N VAL A 413 62.86 -3.83 19.86
CA VAL A 413 64.07 -4.71 19.77
C VAL A 413 63.84 -5.95 18.86
N GLU A 414 64.80 -6.13 17.93
CA GLU A 414 65.25 -7.35 17.21
C GLU A 414 64.28 -8.33 16.51
N THR A 415 64.42 -8.39 15.17
CA THR A 415 64.40 -9.63 14.38
C THR A 415 65.82 -10.22 14.28
N PRO A 416 65.99 -11.55 14.12
CA PRO A 416 66.57 -12.00 12.84
C PRO A 416 66.17 -13.41 12.31
N LYS A 417 66.15 -13.53 10.97
CA LYS A 417 66.58 -14.67 10.12
C LYS A 417 65.84 -16.04 10.22
N GLU A 418 65.14 -16.45 9.15
CA GLU A 418 65.56 -17.41 8.08
C GLU A 418 64.92 -18.81 8.32
N ASP A 419 64.53 -19.62 7.33
CA ASP A 419 65.14 -19.82 6.01
C ASP A 419 64.18 -20.22 4.83
N VAL A 420 64.76 -20.27 3.62
CA VAL A 420 64.30 -20.75 2.29
C VAL A 420 63.26 -21.89 2.26
N SER A 421 62.24 -21.97 1.37
CA SER A 421 61.62 -21.06 0.37
C SER A 421 60.18 -21.58 -0.01
N MET A 422 59.54 -21.59 -1.19
CA MET A 422 59.89 -21.55 -2.64
C MET A 422 59.06 -20.49 -3.43
N ALA A 423 58.41 -20.82 -4.58
CA ALA A 423 57.82 -19.85 -5.52
C ALA A 423 56.52 -20.31 -6.24
N ALA A 424 55.63 -19.35 -6.55
CA ALA A 424 54.73 -19.35 -7.73
C ALA A 424 54.08 -17.95 -7.99
N ASP A 425 54.49 -17.33 -9.10
CA ASP A 425 53.78 -16.39 -10.00
C ASP A 425 53.21 -14.98 -9.64
N SER A 426 53.41 -14.09 -10.64
CA SER A 426 52.82 -12.80 -11.08
C SER A 426 52.19 -11.71 -10.15
N ASP A 427 52.80 -10.52 -10.24
CA ASP A 427 52.29 -9.13 -10.32
C ASP A 427 50.78 -8.79 -10.18
N ASP A 428 50.48 -7.77 -9.37
CA ASP A 428 50.04 -6.44 -9.85
C ASP A 428 50.26 -5.36 -8.74
N SER A 429 50.51 -4.09 -9.10
CA SER A 429 50.80 -3.03 -8.12
C SER A 429 50.56 -1.58 -8.60
N ASP A 430 49.30 -1.13 -8.62
CA ASP A 430 48.98 0.31 -8.71
C ASP A 430 47.55 0.67 -8.22
N ASP A 431 47.38 1.13 -6.97
CA ASP A 431 46.06 1.55 -6.42
C ASP A 431 46.12 2.63 -5.30
N GLU A 432 47.17 3.45 -5.22
CA GLU A 432 47.24 4.59 -4.25
C GLU A 432 46.88 5.94 -4.88
N GLU A 433 47.31 6.24 -6.11
CA GLU A 433 47.15 7.57 -6.71
C GLU A 433 45.70 7.90 -7.12
N ASP A 434 45.01 6.97 -7.78
CA ASP A 434 43.65 7.18 -8.32
C ASP A 434 42.59 7.46 -7.24
N LYS A 435 42.84 7.05 -5.98
CA LYS A 435 42.00 7.40 -4.82
C LYS A 435 42.09 8.88 -4.44
N LYS A 436 43.19 9.59 -4.74
CA LYS A 436 43.32 11.05 -4.49
C LYS A 436 42.49 11.85 -5.50
N GLU A 437 42.70 11.62 -6.80
CA GLU A 437 41.97 12.32 -7.88
C GLU A 437 40.44 12.26 -7.71
N LYS A 438 39.91 11.05 -7.44
CA LYS A 438 38.47 10.83 -7.26
C LYS A 438 37.90 11.60 -6.06
N LYS A 439 38.72 11.95 -5.06
CA LYS A 439 38.31 12.70 -3.86
C LYS A 439 38.19 14.20 -4.15
N GLU A 440 39.12 14.77 -4.91
CA GLU A 440 39.11 16.19 -5.29
C GLU A 440 38.02 16.51 -6.31
N LYS A 441 37.91 15.71 -7.39
CA LYS A 441 36.88 15.86 -8.42
C LYS A 441 35.45 15.78 -7.84
N LYS A 442 35.27 15.08 -6.71
CA LYS A 442 34.00 15.01 -5.96
C LYS A 442 33.73 16.25 -5.09
N LYS A 443 34.76 16.94 -4.59
CA LYS A 443 34.67 18.17 -3.77
C LYS A 443 34.29 19.38 -4.63
N GLU A 444 35.01 19.59 -5.73
CA GLU A 444 34.73 20.59 -6.78
C GLU A 444 33.26 20.56 -7.25
N LYS A 445 32.76 19.35 -7.54
CA LYS A 445 31.40 19.13 -8.06
C LYS A 445 30.30 19.45 -7.05
N LYS A 446 30.61 19.43 -5.75
CA LYS A 446 29.69 19.86 -4.68
C LYS A 446 29.60 21.38 -4.61
N GLU A 447 30.73 22.09 -4.60
CA GLU A 447 30.75 23.56 -4.56
C GLU A 447 30.07 24.21 -5.78
N LYS A 448 30.32 23.66 -6.98
CA LYS A 448 29.66 24.11 -8.22
C LYS A 448 28.14 23.96 -8.14
N LYS A 449 27.62 22.94 -7.43
CA LYS A 449 26.18 22.76 -7.18
C LYS A 449 25.64 23.81 -6.20
N GLU A 450 26.29 24.02 -5.06
CA GLU A 450 25.84 24.98 -4.04
C GLU A 450 25.86 26.44 -4.55
N LYS A 451 26.86 26.81 -5.38
CA LYS A 451 26.90 28.11 -6.07
C LYS A 451 25.71 28.28 -7.02
N LYS A 452 25.29 27.23 -7.74
CA LYS A 452 24.11 27.28 -8.62
C LYS A 452 22.80 27.44 -7.84
N GLU A 453 22.59 26.67 -6.78
CA GLU A 453 21.39 26.77 -5.93
C GLU A 453 21.26 28.15 -5.25
N LYS A 454 22.37 28.79 -4.86
CA LYS A 454 22.38 30.18 -4.38
C LYS A 454 21.97 31.18 -5.46
N LYS A 455 22.41 31.01 -6.71
CA LYS A 455 22.02 31.89 -7.83
C LYS A 455 20.52 31.79 -8.14
N GLU A 456 19.98 30.58 -8.27
CA GLU A 456 18.54 30.36 -8.53
C GLU A 456 17.64 30.92 -7.41
N LYS A 457 18.09 30.87 -6.15
CA LYS A 457 17.39 31.53 -5.02
C LYS A 457 17.39 33.06 -5.14
N LYS A 458 18.48 33.68 -5.61
CA LYS A 458 18.54 35.14 -5.82
C LYS A 458 17.61 35.59 -6.94
N GLU A 459 17.65 34.92 -8.10
CA GLU A 459 16.78 35.21 -9.25
C GLU A 459 15.28 35.04 -8.91
N LYS A 460 14.92 34.04 -8.10
CA LYS A 460 13.55 33.88 -7.58
C LYS A 460 13.13 35.01 -6.62
N LYS A 461 14.05 35.57 -5.81
CA LYS A 461 13.74 36.73 -4.95
C LYS A 461 13.50 37.98 -5.79
N GLU A 462 14.38 38.26 -6.75
CA GLU A 462 14.28 39.43 -7.63
C GLU A 462 13.00 39.40 -8.50
N LYS A 463 12.61 38.22 -9.02
CA LYS A 463 11.30 38.06 -9.70
C LYS A 463 10.10 38.30 -8.77
N LYS A 464 10.19 37.92 -7.49
CA LYS A 464 9.10 38.14 -6.51
C LYS A 464 8.98 39.61 -6.09
N GLU A 465 10.09 40.33 -6.00
CA GLU A 465 10.10 41.79 -5.76
C GLU A 465 9.61 42.58 -6.98
N LYS A 466 9.99 42.18 -8.21
CA LYS A 466 9.43 42.77 -9.44
C LYS A 466 7.92 42.56 -9.58
N LYS A 467 7.38 41.38 -9.21
CA LYS A 467 5.92 41.15 -9.25
C LYS A 467 5.18 42.05 -8.25
N ARG A 468 5.68 42.18 -7.02
CA ARG A 468 5.08 43.07 -6.00
C ARG A 468 5.05 44.53 -6.46
N LYS A 469 6.13 45.04 -7.07
CA LYS A 469 6.16 46.42 -7.59
C LYS A 469 5.20 46.67 -8.76
N ALA A 470 4.78 45.64 -9.49
CA ALA A 470 3.72 45.76 -10.48
C ALA A 470 2.32 45.78 -9.83
N GLU A 471 2.11 44.92 -8.82
CA GLU A 471 0.86 44.83 -8.06
C GLU A 471 0.55 46.13 -7.30
N ASP A 472 1.56 46.82 -6.75
CA ASP A 472 1.39 48.16 -6.14
C ASP A 472 1.01 49.26 -7.16
N SER A 473 1.50 49.17 -8.41
CA SER A 473 1.28 50.23 -9.40
C SER A 473 -0.14 50.26 -10.00
N ASP A 474 -0.85 49.13 -10.01
CA ASP A 474 -2.22 49.07 -10.57
C ASP A 474 -3.28 49.64 -9.60
N ASP A 475 -3.08 49.52 -8.28
CA ASP A 475 -4.02 50.01 -7.25
C ASP A 475 -4.07 51.56 -7.17
N GLU A 476 -2.95 52.25 -7.42
CA GLU A 476 -2.97 53.71 -7.63
C GLU A 476 -3.80 54.13 -8.86
N GLY A 477 -3.80 53.30 -9.91
CA GLY A 477 -4.55 53.55 -11.15
C GLY A 477 -6.07 53.47 -10.94
N GLU A 478 -6.54 52.44 -10.24
CA GLU A 478 -7.93 52.29 -9.83
C GLU A 478 -8.42 53.46 -8.96
N LYS A 479 -7.62 53.88 -7.97
CA LYS A 479 -7.96 54.98 -7.05
C LYS A 479 -8.08 56.33 -7.77
N LYS A 480 -7.23 56.60 -8.76
CA LYS A 480 -7.37 57.80 -9.62
C LYS A 480 -8.61 57.74 -10.53
N LYS A 481 -8.98 56.56 -11.07
CA LYS A 481 -10.21 56.41 -11.87
C LYS A 481 -11.50 56.59 -11.04
N LYS A 482 -11.59 56.00 -9.84
CA LYS A 482 -12.77 56.15 -8.96
C LYS A 482 -12.99 57.60 -8.52
N LYS A 483 -11.92 58.36 -8.24
CA LYS A 483 -12.03 59.78 -7.81
C LYS A 483 -12.40 60.77 -8.92
N LYS A 484 -12.46 60.33 -10.18
CA LYS A 484 -12.88 61.15 -11.34
C LYS A 484 -14.26 60.74 -11.91
N LYS A 485 -15.06 60.02 -11.12
CA LYS A 485 -16.43 59.57 -11.49
C LYS A 485 -17.49 59.95 -10.44
N SER A 486 -17.18 60.96 -9.62
CA SER A 486 -18.03 61.50 -8.55
C SER A 486 -17.97 63.03 -8.49
N LYS A 487 -17.73 63.67 -9.65
CA LYS A 487 -17.62 65.12 -9.86
C LYS A 487 -17.94 65.46 -11.34
N ASP A 488 -19.03 64.89 -11.82
CA ASP A 488 -19.86 65.30 -12.96
C ASP A 488 -21.31 64.96 -12.56
#